data_AF-A0A2D7T939-F1
#
_entry.id   AF-A0A2D7T939-F1
#
_cell.length_a   1.000
_cell.length_b   1.000
_cell.length_c   1.000
_cell.angle_alpha   90.00
_cell.angle_beta   90.00
_cell.angle_gamma   90.00
#
_symmetry.space_group_name_H-M   'P 1'
#
loop_
_entity.id
_entity.type
_entity.pdbx_description
1 polymer ?
#
loop_
_entity_poly.entity_id
_entity_poly.type
_entity_poly.pdbx_seq_one_letter_code
_entity_poly.pdbx_strand_id
1 'polypeptide(L)'
;MRNNNRALISIFILIIFTLNGTIINSESFSKELVKGIETTGGSTIILEEYTATWCQVCAEIDPEIKELALMHNERVALIALHPADGVDDLGNYASSKRISLLFNNSSSIQAPTFLLDGKMAMEGANEINMLNSKIMQTQSKKSNFTEIYFSAKRINNSINFEMHLDSESTGSANIMIIENEVVSNNHIGDLNKFDNVLIEMISIDLMNKTLISGNNEWNFITNQSENKTIILATYNIEGNVNVENFGFLATHEIQNENITSVLGAVKIVQGDISKEENILYISIFIMIFSLGVFAALGKLNSEPKNEENE
;
A
#
# COMPACT_ATOMS: atom_id res chain seq x y z
N MET A 1 -33.14 33.50 -39.58
CA MET A 1 -32.33 33.68 -38.36
C MET A 1 -33.01 32.93 -37.21
N ARG A 2 -32.42 31.82 -36.76
CA ARG A 2 -32.79 31.17 -35.50
C ARG A 2 -31.50 30.58 -34.94
N ASN A 3 -30.92 31.29 -33.98
CA ASN A 3 -29.59 31.01 -33.45
C ASN A 3 -29.73 29.91 -32.38
N ASN A 4 -29.19 28.73 -32.67
CA ASN A 4 -29.09 27.63 -31.73
C ASN A 4 -27.91 27.90 -30.79
N ASN A 5 -28.14 28.56 -29.66
CA ASN A 5 -27.15 28.60 -28.58
C ASN A 5 -27.21 27.27 -27.82
N ARG A 6 -26.30 26.38 -28.20
CA ARG A 6 -25.92 25.19 -27.42
C ARG A 6 -25.31 25.67 -26.10
N ALA A 7 -26.05 25.59 -25.01
CA ALA A 7 -25.46 25.63 -23.68
C ALA A 7 -24.67 24.32 -23.46
N LEU A 8 -23.34 24.42 -23.53
CA LEU A 8 -22.42 23.37 -23.13
C LEU A 8 -22.62 23.10 -21.63
N ILE A 9 -23.28 21.98 -21.31
CA ILE A 9 -23.33 21.44 -19.95
C ILE A 9 -21.94 20.93 -19.63
N SER A 10 -21.20 21.68 -18.81
CA SER A 10 -19.91 21.25 -18.27
C SER A 10 -20.15 20.13 -17.26
N ILE A 11 -19.75 18.90 -17.62
CA ILE A 11 -19.77 17.74 -16.73
C ILE A 11 -18.67 17.95 -15.69
N PHE A 12 -19.06 18.25 -14.45
CA PHE A 12 -18.15 18.38 -13.32
C PHE A 12 -17.90 16.96 -12.76
N ILE A 13 -16.73 16.39 -13.07
CA ILE A 13 -16.31 15.09 -12.54
C ILE A 13 -16.05 15.27 -11.04
N LEU A 14 -16.92 14.70 -10.21
CA LEU A 14 -16.62 14.41 -8.81
C LEU A 14 -15.46 13.42 -8.84
N ILE A 15 -14.24 13.89 -8.57
CA ILE A 15 -13.11 13.00 -8.32
C ILE A 15 -13.45 12.27 -7.02
N ILE A 16 -14.07 11.11 -7.13
CA ILE A 16 -14.12 10.14 -6.06
C ILE A 16 -12.65 9.80 -5.84
N PHE A 17 -12.08 10.30 -4.74
CA PHE A 17 -10.81 9.79 -4.24
C PHE A 17 -11.06 8.31 -3.93
N THR A 18 -10.74 7.44 -4.87
CA THR A 18 -10.70 6.01 -4.62
C THR A 18 -9.55 5.79 -3.64
N LEU A 19 -9.89 5.62 -2.36
CA LEU A 19 -8.93 5.23 -1.33
C LEU A 19 -8.28 3.91 -1.77
N ASN A 20 -6.96 3.83 -1.67
CA ASN A 20 -6.22 2.64 -2.06
C ASN A 20 -5.90 1.82 -0.83
N GLY A 21 -6.71 0.80 -0.60
CA GLY A 21 -6.61 -0.01 0.60
C GLY A 21 -7.55 0.46 1.71
N THR A 22 -7.58 -0.35 2.76
CA THR A 22 -8.46 -0.15 3.91
C THR A 22 -7.61 0.04 5.16
N ILE A 23 -7.81 1.18 5.83
CA ILE A 23 -7.23 1.47 7.14
C ILE A 23 -8.33 1.23 8.18
N ILE A 24 -8.06 0.33 9.13
CA ILE A 24 -8.98 0.01 10.23
C ILE A 24 -8.37 0.49 11.53
N ASN A 25 -9.20 1.03 12.43
CA ASN A 25 -8.75 1.42 13.76
C ASN A 25 -8.22 0.19 14.52
N SER A 26 -7.04 0.31 15.12
CA SER A 26 -6.32 -0.77 15.80
C SER A 26 -7.17 -1.49 16.85
N GLU A 27 -7.95 -0.77 17.67
CA GLU A 27 -8.82 -1.35 18.70
C GLU A 27 -9.94 -2.23 18.12
N SER A 28 -10.31 -2.00 16.86
CA SER A 28 -11.38 -2.73 16.17
C SER A 28 -10.88 -3.79 15.19
N PHE A 29 -9.57 -3.82 14.89
CA PHE A 29 -8.99 -4.62 13.82
C PHE A 29 -9.33 -6.10 13.93
N SER A 30 -9.06 -6.71 15.09
CA SER A 30 -9.35 -8.12 15.35
C SER A 30 -10.82 -8.49 15.15
N LYS A 31 -11.74 -7.58 15.51
CA LYS A 31 -13.18 -7.79 15.36
C LYS A 31 -13.61 -7.72 13.89
N GLU A 32 -13.10 -6.73 13.15
CA GLU A 32 -13.38 -6.60 11.71
C GLU A 32 -12.76 -7.75 10.93
N LEU A 33 -11.56 -8.22 11.30
CA LEU A 33 -10.90 -9.36 10.68
C LEU A 33 -11.72 -10.65 10.82
N VAL A 34 -12.44 -10.87 11.93
CA VAL A 34 -13.35 -12.03 12.09
C VAL A 34 -14.58 -11.91 11.18
N LYS A 35 -15.10 -10.70 10.96
CA LYS A 35 -16.21 -10.49 10.01
C LYS A 35 -15.76 -10.74 8.57
N GLY A 36 -14.54 -10.30 8.26
CA GLY A 36 -13.98 -10.22 6.93
C GLY A 36 -13.81 -8.75 6.56
N ILE A 37 -12.60 -8.38 6.14
CA ILE A 37 -12.27 -7.06 5.62
C ILE A 37 -12.04 -7.22 4.13
N GLU A 38 -12.63 -6.35 3.33
CA GLU A 38 -12.57 -6.37 1.89
C GLU A 38 -12.09 -5.01 1.38
N THR A 39 -11.31 -5.01 0.32
CA THR A 39 -10.81 -3.79 -0.31
C THR A 39 -10.58 -4.03 -1.79
N THR A 40 -10.77 -2.99 -2.59
CA THR A 40 -10.43 -2.99 -4.02
C THR A 40 -9.53 -1.80 -4.29
N GLY A 41 -8.48 -1.99 -5.09
CA GLY A 41 -7.55 -0.91 -5.43
C GLY A 41 -6.45 -1.41 -6.35
N GLY A 42 -5.28 -0.78 -6.29
CA GLY A 42 -4.13 -1.21 -7.07
C GLY A 42 -3.05 -0.15 -7.21
N SER A 43 -3.34 1.12 -6.89
CA SER A 43 -2.35 2.19 -6.99
C SER A 43 -1.48 2.37 -5.73
N THR A 44 -1.63 1.51 -4.72
CA THR A 44 -0.74 1.53 -3.54
C THR A 44 0.70 1.37 -3.99
N ILE A 45 1.60 2.19 -3.49
CA ILE A 45 3.05 2.04 -3.68
C ILE A 45 3.59 1.20 -2.55
N ILE A 46 4.42 0.25 -2.89
CA ILE A 46 5.14 -0.57 -1.93
C ILE A 46 6.49 0.09 -1.67
N LEU A 47 6.68 0.57 -0.44
CA LEU A 47 7.95 1.07 0.09
C LEU A 47 8.56 -0.04 0.93
N GLU A 48 9.64 -0.64 0.43
CA GLU A 48 10.32 -1.75 1.11
C GLU A 48 11.66 -1.26 1.64
N GLU A 49 11.89 -1.49 2.92
CA GLU A 49 13.14 -1.16 3.59
C GLU A 49 13.89 -2.45 3.93
N TYR A 50 15.06 -2.65 3.33
CA TYR A 50 16.04 -3.57 3.85
C TYR A 50 16.74 -2.94 5.05
N THR A 51 16.50 -3.49 6.24
CA THR A 51 16.97 -2.98 7.53
C THR A 51 17.55 -4.11 8.37
N ALA A 52 18.09 -3.81 9.54
CA ALA A 52 18.49 -4.83 10.50
C ALA A 52 18.50 -4.32 11.95
N THR A 53 18.29 -5.20 12.93
CA THR A 53 18.35 -4.85 14.36
C THR A 53 19.74 -4.45 14.83
N TRP A 54 20.79 -4.92 14.15
CA TRP A 54 22.19 -4.59 14.41
C TRP A 54 22.66 -3.34 13.63
N CYS A 55 21.80 -2.70 12.84
CA CYS A 55 22.12 -1.54 12.03
C CYS A 55 21.88 -0.23 12.81
N GLN A 56 22.96 0.38 13.30
CA GLN A 56 22.90 1.65 14.05
C GLN A 56 22.22 2.78 13.27
N VAL A 57 22.59 2.94 12.00
CA VAL A 57 22.01 3.97 11.12
C VAL A 57 20.51 3.75 10.92
N CYS A 58 20.07 2.50 10.83
CA CYS A 58 18.66 2.17 10.67
C CYS A 58 17.87 2.60 11.91
N ALA A 59 18.41 2.30 13.11
CA ALA A 59 17.82 2.74 14.37
C ALA A 59 17.71 4.27 14.50
N GLU A 60 18.66 5.02 13.92
CA GLU A 60 18.67 6.49 13.96
C GLU A 60 17.59 7.11 13.05
N ILE A 61 17.33 6.52 11.87
CA ILE A 61 16.39 7.10 10.88
C ILE A 61 14.97 6.53 10.98
N ASP A 62 14.77 5.40 11.65
CA ASP A 62 13.48 4.70 11.75
C ASP A 62 12.29 5.62 12.14
N PRO A 63 12.40 6.52 13.14
CA PRO A 63 11.31 7.44 13.46
C PRO A 63 10.88 8.33 12.29
N GLU A 64 11.84 8.81 11.49
CA GLU A 64 11.57 9.66 10.32
C GLU A 64 10.96 8.85 9.16
N ILE A 65 11.36 7.57 9.01
CA ILE A 65 10.78 6.66 8.03
C ILE A 65 9.32 6.34 8.38
N LYS A 66 9.04 6.08 9.66
CA LYS A 66 7.67 5.89 10.16
C LYS A 66 6.80 7.12 9.89
N GLU A 67 7.29 8.32 10.22
CA GLU A 67 6.57 9.57 9.97
C GLU A 67 6.30 9.77 8.47
N LEU A 68 7.30 9.49 7.62
CA LEU A 68 7.15 9.56 6.17
C LEU A 68 6.09 8.59 5.64
N ALA A 69 6.06 7.35 6.12
CA ALA A 69 5.06 6.37 5.74
C ALA A 69 3.65 6.79 6.20
N LEU A 70 3.53 7.38 7.40
CA LEU A 70 2.27 7.91 7.91
C LEU A 70 1.74 9.07 7.08
N MET A 71 2.59 10.00 6.64
CA MET A 71 2.21 11.10 5.74
C MET A 71 1.62 10.62 4.42
N HIS A 72 2.00 9.41 3.97
CA HIS A 72 1.51 8.80 2.75
C HIS A 72 0.64 7.57 2.99
N ASN A 73 0.09 7.39 4.19
CA ASN A 73 -0.51 6.12 4.61
C ASN A 73 -1.67 5.65 3.71
N GLU A 74 -2.38 6.53 3.01
CA GLU A 74 -3.46 6.11 2.10
C GLU A 74 -2.94 5.58 0.74
N ARG A 75 -1.66 5.80 0.43
CA ARG A 75 -1.07 5.52 -0.90
C ARG A 75 0.22 4.73 -0.85
N VAL A 76 0.86 4.62 0.31
CA VAL A 76 2.12 3.90 0.51
C VAL A 76 1.90 2.83 1.56
N ALA A 77 2.42 1.64 1.31
CA ALA A 77 2.57 0.60 2.30
C ALA A 77 4.07 0.43 2.59
N LEU A 78 4.47 0.67 3.84
CA LEU A 78 5.82 0.39 4.31
C LEU A 78 5.93 -1.09 4.66
N ILE A 79 7.06 -1.71 4.32
CA ILE A 79 7.41 -3.07 4.69
C ILE A 79 8.87 -3.08 5.13
N ALA A 80 9.15 -3.48 6.36
CA ALA A 80 10.51 -3.71 6.85
C ALA A 80 10.92 -5.16 6.58
N LEU A 81 12.07 -5.33 5.92
CA LEU A 81 12.66 -6.60 5.51
C LEU A 81 13.93 -6.84 6.32
N HIS A 82 13.82 -7.73 7.32
CA HIS A 82 14.95 -8.14 8.16
C HIS A 82 15.64 -9.39 7.58
N PRO A 83 16.97 -9.42 7.42
CA PRO A 83 17.69 -10.58 6.91
C PRO A 83 17.67 -11.74 7.91
N ALA A 84 17.47 -12.98 7.46
CA ALA A 84 17.66 -14.16 8.32
C ALA A 84 19.13 -14.61 8.31
N ASP A 85 20.02 -13.76 8.80
CA ASP A 85 21.48 -13.96 8.79
C ASP A 85 22.03 -14.66 10.05
N GLY A 86 21.15 -14.95 11.02
CA GLY A 86 21.50 -15.55 12.30
C GLY A 86 21.95 -14.55 13.37
N VAL A 87 21.99 -13.26 13.05
CA VAL A 87 22.29 -12.15 13.96
C VAL A 87 21.04 -11.30 14.21
N ASP A 88 20.28 -11.01 13.16
CA ASP A 88 19.00 -10.31 13.26
C ASP A 88 17.90 -11.27 13.72
N ASP A 89 17.27 -10.98 14.86
CA ASP A 89 16.24 -11.84 15.48
C ASP A 89 14.83 -11.64 14.92
N LEU A 90 14.64 -10.63 14.07
CA LEU A 90 13.40 -10.38 13.31
C LEU A 90 13.46 -10.99 11.90
N GLY A 91 14.64 -11.42 11.47
CA GLY A 91 14.85 -12.16 10.24
C GLY A 91 14.06 -13.45 10.15
N ASN A 92 13.33 -13.64 9.05
CA ASN A 92 12.51 -14.83 8.82
C ASN A 92 12.55 -15.30 7.35
N TYR A 93 11.88 -16.44 7.09
CA TYR A 93 11.82 -17.05 5.76
C TYR A 93 11.22 -16.11 4.71
N ALA A 94 10.11 -15.43 5.03
CA ALA A 94 9.42 -14.54 4.11
C ALA A 94 10.32 -13.34 3.73
N SER A 95 10.90 -12.68 4.72
CA SER A 95 11.85 -11.58 4.50
C SER A 95 13.05 -12.02 3.67
N SER A 96 13.63 -13.18 3.96
CA SER A 96 14.77 -13.70 3.20
C SER A 96 14.41 -14.01 1.74
N LYS A 97 13.24 -14.61 1.48
CA LYS A 97 12.76 -14.85 0.12
C LYS A 97 12.47 -13.55 -0.62
N ARG A 98 11.89 -12.55 0.05
CA ARG A 98 11.62 -11.25 -0.54
C ARG A 98 12.91 -10.49 -0.87
N ILE A 99 13.88 -10.47 0.03
CA ILE A 99 15.22 -9.90 -0.18
C ILE A 99 15.91 -10.58 -1.38
N SER A 100 15.94 -11.92 -1.40
CA SER A 100 16.49 -12.68 -2.52
C SER A 100 15.87 -12.32 -3.86
N LEU A 101 14.55 -12.14 -3.90
CA LEU A 101 13.81 -11.74 -5.10
C LEU A 101 14.17 -10.32 -5.56
N LEU A 102 14.11 -9.35 -4.64
CA LEU A 102 14.30 -7.93 -4.93
C LEU A 102 15.73 -7.59 -5.36
N PHE A 103 16.71 -8.29 -4.78
CA PHE A 103 18.12 -8.00 -4.99
C PHE A 103 18.86 -9.07 -5.78
N ASN A 104 18.13 -10.03 -6.35
CA ASN A 104 18.68 -11.13 -7.14
C ASN A 104 19.85 -11.87 -6.43
N ASN A 105 19.67 -12.15 -5.13
CA ASN A 105 20.70 -12.74 -4.27
C ASN A 105 22.05 -11.98 -4.25
N SER A 106 22.05 -10.67 -4.50
CA SER A 106 23.24 -9.83 -4.35
C SER A 106 23.74 -9.90 -2.91
N SER A 107 25.02 -10.24 -2.72
CA SER A 107 25.68 -10.25 -1.42
C SER A 107 26.14 -8.87 -0.94
N SER A 108 25.91 -7.82 -1.74
CA SER A 108 26.48 -6.49 -1.53
C SER A 108 25.46 -5.43 -1.09
N ILE A 109 24.29 -5.86 -0.62
CA ILE A 109 23.23 -4.95 -0.17
C ILE A 109 23.58 -4.46 1.24
N GLN A 110 23.51 -3.15 1.44
CA GLN A 110 23.76 -2.54 2.74
C GLN A 110 22.45 -2.03 3.36
N ALA A 111 22.30 -2.21 4.66
CA ALA A 111 21.20 -1.59 5.41
C ALA A 111 21.60 -0.15 5.81
N PRO A 112 20.68 0.83 5.75
CA PRO A 112 19.33 0.74 5.18
C PRO A 112 19.35 0.84 3.64
N THR A 113 18.47 0.10 2.97
CA THR A 113 18.19 0.28 1.53
C THR A 113 16.69 0.33 1.29
N PHE A 114 16.23 1.32 0.54
CA PHE A 114 14.82 1.55 0.24
C PHE A 114 14.51 1.24 -1.22
N LEU A 115 13.39 0.56 -1.45
CA LEU A 115 12.83 0.30 -2.77
C LEU A 115 11.42 0.87 -2.87
N LEU A 116 11.06 1.36 -4.06
CA LEU A 116 9.70 1.76 -4.41
C LEU A 116 9.22 0.88 -5.56
N ASP A 117 8.15 0.13 -5.33
CA ASP A 117 7.55 -0.81 -6.29
C ASP A 117 8.59 -1.77 -6.91
N GLY A 118 9.50 -2.29 -6.07
CA GLY A 118 10.57 -3.22 -6.45
C GLY A 118 11.82 -2.58 -7.07
N LYS A 119 11.86 -1.24 -7.20
CA LYS A 119 13.01 -0.51 -7.75
C LYS A 119 13.78 0.21 -6.66
N MET A 120 15.11 0.03 -6.64
CA MET A 120 15.98 0.73 -5.70
C MET A 120 15.75 2.24 -5.78
N ALA A 121 15.30 2.80 -4.66
CA ALA A 121 15.05 4.21 -4.49
C ALA A 121 16.22 4.87 -3.75
N MET A 122 16.80 4.24 -2.74
CA MET A 122 17.85 4.87 -1.94
C MET A 122 18.69 3.82 -1.21
N GLU A 123 19.98 4.10 -0.96
CA GLU A 123 20.88 3.27 -0.15
C GLU A 123 21.61 4.16 0.86
N GLY A 124 21.69 3.73 2.12
CA GLY A 124 22.33 4.45 3.22
C GLY A 124 21.49 5.57 3.85
N ALA A 125 22.11 6.27 4.82
CA ALA A 125 21.52 7.34 5.65
C ALA A 125 21.30 8.68 4.92
N ASN A 126 20.84 8.68 3.66
CA ASN A 126 20.62 9.94 2.95
C ASN A 126 19.40 10.72 3.50
N GLU A 127 19.24 11.96 3.03
CA GLU A 127 18.16 12.85 3.45
C GLU A 127 16.76 12.27 3.13
N ILE A 128 15.93 12.10 4.17
CA ILE A 128 14.53 11.64 4.10
C ILE A 128 13.70 12.45 3.08
N ASN A 129 14.02 13.73 2.90
CA ASN A 129 13.42 14.60 1.88
C ASN A 129 13.58 14.05 0.45
N MET A 130 14.71 13.40 0.15
CA MET A 130 14.94 12.76 -1.14
C MET A 130 14.06 11.53 -1.31
N LEU A 131 13.88 10.72 -0.27
CA LEU A 131 12.96 9.58 -0.29
C LEU A 131 11.51 10.04 -0.50
N ASN A 132 11.06 11.07 0.23
CA ASN A 132 9.76 11.69 0.03
C ASN A 132 9.55 12.16 -1.42
N SER A 133 10.55 12.84 -1.99
CA SER A 133 10.52 13.28 -3.39
C SER A 133 10.39 12.10 -4.36
N LYS A 134 11.09 10.98 -4.10
CA LYS A 134 10.97 9.76 -4.91
C LYS A 134 9.59 9.11 -4.79
N ILE A 135 9.01 9.09 -3.58
CA ILE A 135 7.62 8.63 -3.38
C ILE A 135 6.66 9.45 -4.24
N MET A 136 6.73 10.79 -4.18
CA MET A 136 5.88 11.69 -4.99
C MET A 136 6.05 11.45 -6.49
N GLN A 137 7.28 11.26 -6.96
CA GLN A 137 7.54 10.96 -8.36
C GLN A 137 6.93 9.62 -8.77
N THR A 138 7.07 8.58 -7.95
CA THR A 138 6.45 7.27 -8.21
C THR A 138 4.93 7.36 -8.22
N GLN A 139 4.32 8.10 -7.26
CA GLN A 139 2.87 8.35 -7.24
C GLN A 139 2.39 9.02 -8.53
N SER A 140 3.11 10.04 -8.99
CA SER A 140 2.73 10.78 -10.21
C SER A 140 2.77 9.92 -11.48
N LYS A 141 3.58 8.86 -11.48
CA LYS A 141 3.77 7.94 -12.62
C LYS A 141 2.81 6.74 -12.57
N LYS A 142 2.13 6.52 -11.45
CA LYS A 142 1.26 5.35 -11.24
C LYS A 142 -0.13 5.61 -11.84
N SER A 143 -0.23 5.53 -13.17
CA SER A 143 -1.45 5.85 -13.92
C SER A 143 -2.08 4.69 -14.69
N ASN A 144 -1.55 3.47 -14.58
CA ASN A 144 -2.11 2.26 -15.16
C ASN A 144 -1.73 1.05 -14.29
N PHE A 145 -2.49 0.85 -13.21
CA PHE A 145 -2.25 -0.23 -12.26
C PHE A 145 -3.22 -1.38 -12.49
N THR A 146 -2.80 -2.59 -12.15
CA THR A 146 -3.73 -3.72 -12.09
C THR A 146 -4.67 -3.53 -10.91
N GLU A 147 -5.97 -3.57 -11.19
CA GLU A 147 -6.98 -3.57 -10.13
C GLU A 147 -6.99 -4.93 -9.42
N ILE A 148 -7.00 -4.89 -8.09
CA ILE A 148 -6.95 -6.03 -7.20
C ILE A 148 -8.12 -5.90 -6.23
N TYR A 149 -9.02 -6.87 -6.24
CA TYR A 149 -9.88 -7.13 -5.09
C TYR A 149 -9.09 -7.99 -4.11
N PHE A 150 -9.12 -7.63 -2.84
CA PHE A 150 -8.42 -8.35 -1.79
C PHE A 150 -9.28 -8.40 -0.52
N SER A 151 -9.41 -9.58 0.06
CA SER A 151 -10.06 -9.76 1.34
C SER A 151 -9.22 -10.58 2.30
N ALA A 152 -9.41 -10.33 3.59
CA ALA A 152 -8.81 -11.07 4.68
C ALA A 152 -9.88 -11.38 5.73
N LYS A 153 -9.97 -12.65 6.14
CA LYS A 153 -10.92 -13.10 7.15
C LYS A 153 -10.29 -14.14 8.08
N ARG A 154 -10.28 -13.86 9.37
CA ARG A 154 -9.85 -14.83 10.38
C ARG A 154 -10.98 -15.81 10.68
N ILE A 155 -10.66 -17.10 10.60
CA ILE A 155 -11.54 -18.19 11.01
C ILE A 155 -10.74 -19.09 11.95
N ASN A 156 -11.11 -19.09 13.24
CA ASN A 156 -10.38 -19.80 14.29
C ASN A 156 -8.89 -19.39 14.31
N ASN A 157 -8.01 -20.35 13.99
CA ASN A 157 -6.56 -20.22 13.99
C ASN A 157 -5.96 -20.10 12.59
N SER A 158 -6.77 -19.67 11.63
CA SER A 158 -6.33 -19.46 10.25
C SER A 158 -6.82 -18.11 9.74
N ILE A 159 -6.09 -17.54 8.79
CA ILE A 159 -6.49 -16.34 8.05
C ILE A 159 -6.72 -16.77 6.61
N ASN A 160 -7.94 -16.58 6.15
CA ASN A 160 -8.33 -16.82 4.76
C ASN A 160 -8.23 -15.52 3.98
N PHE A 161 -7.61 -15.61 2.82
CA PHE A 161 -7.44 -14.53 1.87
C PHE A 161 -8.13 -14.87 0.56
N GLU A 162 -8.72 -13.87 -0.05
CA GLU A 162 -9.24 -13.95 -1.40
C GLU A 162 -8.67 -12.78 -2.21
N MET A 163 -8.06 -13.09 -3.33
CA MET A 163 -7.49 -12.09 -4.24
C MET A 163 -8.06 -12.31 -5.64
N HIS A 164 -8.60 -11.26 -6.26
CA HIS A 164 -9.01 -11.31 -7.66
C HIS A 164 -8.14 -10.42 -8.51
N LEU A 165 -7.72 -10.97 -9.65
CA LEU A 165 -7.00 -10.28 -10.72
C LEU A 165 -7.74 -10.49 -12.05
N ASP A 166 -7.44 -9.66 -13.04
CA ASP A 166 -7.87 -9.91 -14.43
C ASP A 166 -7.33 -11.26 -14.90
N SER A 167 -8.14 -12.04 -15.63
CA SER A 167 -7.76 -13.36 -16.12
C SER A 167 -6.56 -13.37 -17.06
N GLU A 168 -6.26 -12.24 -17.71
CA GLU A 168 -5.11 -12.06 -18.61
C GLU A 168 -3.84 -11.61 -17.86
N SER A 169 -3.91 -11.45 -16.53
CA SER A 169 -2.75 -11.07 -15.71
C SER A 169 -1.67 -12.16 -15.76
N THR A 170 -0.41 -11.75 -15.90
CA THR A 170 0.77 -12.63 -15.96
C THR A 170 1.81 -12.21 -14.93
N GLY A 171 2.74 -13.09 -14.60
CA GLY A 171 3.73 -12.84 -13.54
C GLY A 171 3.31 -13.51 -12.24
N SER A 172 3.45 -12.81 -11.11
CA SER A 172 3.17 -13.35 -9.78
C SER A 172 2.13 -12.54 -9.02
N ALA A 173 1.31 -13.26 -8.25
CA ALA A 173 0.48 -12.70 -7.20
C ALA A 173 1.11 -13.01 -5.85
N ASN A 174 1.25 -12.00 -5.00
CA ASN A 174 1.83 -12.14 -3.67
C ASN A 174 0.82 -11.70 -2.62
N ILE A 175 0.75 -12.44 -1.52
CA ILE A 175 0.06 -12.04 -0.29
C ILE A 175 1.10 -12.00 0.81
N MET A 176 1.18 -10.87 1.52
CA MET A 176 2.14 -10.61 2.58
C MET A 176 1.40 -10.30 3.87
N ILE A 177 1.95 -10.79 4.98
CA ILE A 177 1.53 -10.44 6.34
C ILE A 177 2.67 -9.68 6.99
N ILE A 178 2.37 -8.47 7.44
CA ILE A 178 3.27 -7.64 8.23
C ILE A 178 2.79 -7.59 9.68
N GLU A 179 3.71 -7.36 10.61
CA GLU A 179 3.40 -7.00 11.98
C GLU A 179 3.76 -5.53 12.21
N ASN A 180 2.76 -4.73 12.59
CA ASN A 180 2.87 -3.28 12.66
C ASN A 180 3.72 -2.80 13.83
N GLU A 181 3.90 -3.61 14.88
CA GLU A 181 4.78 -3.31 16.01
C GLU A 181 5.35 -4.63 16.55
N VAL A 182 6.67 -4.81 16.41
CA VAL A 182 7.42 -5.96 16.95
C VAL A 182 8.47 -5.45 17.93
N VAL A 183 8.56 -6.07 19.10
CA VAL A 183 9.60 -5.75 20.10
C VAL A 183 10.75 -6.74 19.97
N SER A 184 11.97 -6.24 19.79
CA SER A 184 13.20 -7.06 19.83
C SER A 184 14.05 -6.69 21.05
N ASN A 185 14.64 -7.69 21.69
CA ASN A 185 15.63 -7.50 22.76
C ASN A 185 17.07 -7.53 22.24
N ASN A 186 17.27 -7.83 20.96
CA ASN A 186 18.56 -7.93 20.29
C ASN A 186 18.70 -6.81 19.25
N HIS A 187 18.73 -5.57 19.75
CA HIS A 187 18.81 -4.35 18.96
C HIS A 187 20.01 -3.49 19.36
N ILE A 188 20.44 -2.62 18.45
CA ILE A 188 21.41 -1.56 18.73
C ILE A 188 20.72 -0.19 18.74
N GLY A 189 21.27 0.75 19.52
CA GLY A 189 20.65 2.06 19.73
C GLY A 189 19.45 1.99 20.67
N ASP A 190 18.57 2.99 20.57
CA ASP A 190 17.39 3.14 21.43
C ASP A 190 16.11 2.56 20.78
N LEU A 191 16.22 1.96 19.59
CA LEU A 191 15.10 1.40 18.84
C LEU A 191 14.87 -0.07 19.23
N ASN A 192 13.95 -0.31 20.17
CA ASN A 192 13.53 -1.66 20.56
C ASN A 192 12.20 -2.11 19.93
N LYS A 193 11.55 -1.22 19.17
CA LYS A 193 10.28 -1.43 18.48
C LYS A 193 10.47 -1.24 16.99
N PHE A 194 9.98 -2.18 16.21
CA PHE A 194 10.14 -2.21 14.76
C PHE A 194 8.76 -2.24 14.11
N ASP A 195 8.53 -1.34 13.16
CA ASP A 195 7.23 -1.19 12.51
C ASP A 195 7.17 -1.94 11.17
N ASN A 196 5.98 -2.45 10.84
CA ASN A 196 5.66 -3.06 9.54
C ASN A 196 6.61 -4.20 9.10
N VAL A 197 7.08 -5.02 10.04
CA VAL A 197 8.00 -6.14 9.78
C VAL A 197 7.30 -7.21 8.97
N LEU A 198 7.86 -7.62 7.83
CA LEU A 198 7.34 -8.74 7.04
C LEU A 198 7.57 -10.05 7.80
N ILE A 199 6.48 -10.72 8.20
CA ILE A 199 6.54 -11.98 8.96
C ILE A 199 6.23 -13.20 8.09
N GLU A 200 5.33 -13.07 7.11
CA GLU A 200 4.88 -14.17 6.26
C GLU A 200 4.55 -13.72 4.85
N MET A 201 4.74 -14.63 3.88
CA MET A 201 4.45 -14.35 2.48
C MET A 201 4.19 -15.64 1.70
N ILE A 202 3.22 -15.56 0.79
CA ILE A 202 3.01 -16.53 -0.29
C ILE A 202 3.11 -15.83 -1.64
N SER A 203 3.78 -16.47 -2.59
CA SER A 203 3.90 -16.05 -4.00
C SER A 203 3.41 -17.15 -4.91
N ILE A 204 2.53 -16.79 -5.84
CA ILE A 204 1.89 -17.72 -6.76
C ILE A 204 2.14 -17.25 -8.20
N ASP A 205 2.58 -18.17 -9.05
CA ASP A 205 2.73 -17.95 -10.49
C ASP A 205 1.34 -17.92 -11.15
N LEU A 206 0.99 -16.83 -11.81
CA LEU A 206 -0.34 -16.64 -12.41
C LEU A 206 -0.54 -17.47 -13.69
N MET A 207 0.53 -17.81 -14.41
CA MET A 207 0.46 -18.60 -15.64
C MET A 207 0.38 -20.10 -15.34
N ASN A 208 1.30 -20.58 -14.52
CA ASN A 208 1.45 -22.00 -14.18
C ASN A 208 0.53 -22.40 -13.02
N LYS A 209 0.02 -21.43 -12.25
CA LYS A 209 -0.83 -21.65 -11.07
C LYS A 209 -0.12 -22.47 -9.99
N THR A 210 1.19 -22.27 -9.89
CA THR A 210 2.08 -23.00 -8.98
C THR A 210 2.63 -22.08 -7.90
N LEU A 211 2.99 -22.68 -6.77
CA LEU A 211 3.69 -21.97 -5.70
C LEU A 211 5.10 -21.57 -6.16
N ILE A 212 5.42 -20.28 -6.06
CA ILE A 212 6.79 -19.75 -6.23
C ILE A 212 7.51 -19.77 -4.88
N SER A 213 6.83 -19.28 -3.83
CA SER A 213 7.38 -19.17 -2.47
C SER A 213 6.27 -19.24 -1.43
N GLY A 214 6.55 -19.85 -0.29
CA GLY A 214 5.63 -20.03 0.83
C GLY A 214 6.14 -21.15 1.74
N ASN A 215 5.88 -21.06 3.04
CA ASN A 215 6.15 -22.14 3.97
C ASN A 215 4.98 -23.14 4.02
N ASN A 216 5.07 -24.15 4.88
CA ASN A 216 4.07 -25.21 4.99
C ASN A 216 2.75 -24.74 5.66
N GLU A 217 2.73 -23.54 6.23
CA GLU A 217 1.53 -22.96 6.86
C GLU A 217 0.56 -22.38 5.84
N TRP A 218 1.03 -22.20 4.60
CA TRP A 218 0.21 -21.73 3.50
C TRP A 218 -0.41 -22.89 2.73
N ASN A 219 -1.69 -22.74 2.44
CA ASN A 219 -2.40 -23.49 1.44
C ASN A 219 -3.02 -22.52 0.44
N PHE A 220 -3.08 -22.87 -0.84
CA PHE A 220 -3.75 -22.03 -1.82
C PHE A 220 -4.42 -22.86 -2.91
N ILE A 221 -5.44 -22.26 -3.52
CA ILE A 221 -6.16 -22.79 -4.66
C ILE A 221 -6.41 -21.64 -5.63
N THR A 222 -6.22 -21.88 -6.91
CA THR A 222 -6.51 -20.90 -7.96
C THR A 222 -7.69 -21.36 -8.79
N ASN A 223 -8.70 -20.52 -8.92
CA ASN A 223 -9.84 -20.73 -9.79
C ASN A 223 -9.82 -19.68 -10.90
N GLN A 224 -10.20 -20.07 -12.12
CA GLN A 224 -10.33 -19.14 -13.23
C GLN A 224 -11.81 -19.06 -13.61
N SER A 225 -12.33 -17.83 -13.62
CA SER A 225 -13.61 -17.48 -14.22
C SER A 225 -13.38 -16.83 -15.59
N GLU A 226 -14.42 -16.53 -16.35
CA GLU A 226 -14.29 -15.94 -17.70
C GLU A 226 -13.42 -14.67 -17.73
N ASN A 227 -13.47 -13.83 -16.69
CA ASN A 227 -12.78 -12.52 -16.68
C ASN A 227 -11.85 -12.32 -15.49
N LYS A 228 -11.76 -13.29 -14.57
CA LYS A 228 -10.98 -13.15 -13.33
C LYS A 228 -10.24 -14.42 -12.95
N THR A 229 -9.01 -14.23 -12.51
CA THR A 229 -8.26 -15.22 -11.72
C THR A 229 -8.53 -14.97 -10.24
N ILE A 230 -9.09 -15.97 -9.56
CA ILE A 230 -9.42 -15.95 -8.14
C ILE A 230 -8.41 -16.82 -7.40
N ILE A 231 -7.69 -16.23 -6.47
CA ILE A 231 -6.75 -16.92 -5.58
C ILE A 231 -7.38 -16.99 -4.20
N LEU A 232 -7.56 -18.20 -3.70
CA LEU A 232 -7.98 -18.48 -2.34
C LEU A 232 -6.76 -19.00 -1.59
N ALA A 233 -6.27 -18.25 -0.60
CA ALA A 233 -5.13 -18.65 0.21
C ALA A 233 -5.52 -18.73 1.69
N THR A 234 -4.96 -19.69 2.40
CA THR A 234 -5.15 -19.87 3.84
C THR A 234 -3.79 -19.93 4.50
N TYR A 235 -3.57 -19.05 5.47
CA TYR A 235 -2.43 -19.11 6.38
C TYR A 235 -2.88 -19.71 7.72
N ASN A 236 -2.23 -20.78 8.15
CA ASN A 236 -2.44 -21.36 9.47
C ASN A 236 -1.50 -20.69 10.47
N ILE A 237 -2.06 -20.16 11.55
CA ILE A 237 -1.28 -19.45 12.57
C ILE A 237 -0.63 -20.48 13.48
N GLU A 238 0.70 -20.67 13.42
CA GLU A 238 1.40 -21.50 14.40
C GLU A 238 1.87 -20.68 15.61
N GLY A 239 1.67 -21.21 16.82
CA GLY A 239 2.13 -20.59 18.06
C GLY A 239 1.28 -19.41 18.56
N ASN A 240 1.86 -18.61 19.46
CA ASN A 240 1.23 -17.42 20.02
C ASN A 240 1.62 -16.17 19.21
N VAL A 241 1.07 -16.03 18.01
CA VAL A 241 1.27 -14.81 17.21
C VAL A 241 0.23 -13.76 17.58
N ASN A 242 0.67 -12.51 17.77
CA ASN A 242 -0.23 -11.41 18.08
C ASN A 242 -0.92 -10.88 16.80
N VAL A 243 -2.01 -11.55 16.42
CA VAL A 243 -2.83 -11.18 15.26
C VAL A 243 -3.40 -9.75 15.38
N GLU A 244 -3.46 -9.20 16.60
CA GLU A 244 -3.91 -7.82 16.81
C GLU A 244 -2.98 -6.80 16.17
N ASN A 245 -1.72 -7.14 15.89
CA ASN A 245 -0.74 -6.26 15.27
C ASN A 245 -0.57 -6.49 13.76
N PHE A 246 -1.40 -7.33 13.14
CA PHE A 246 -1.21 -7.67 11.72
C PHE A 246 -1.63 -6.55 10.77
N GLY A 247 -0.95 -6.52 9.63
CA GLY A 247 -1.36 -5.86 8.39
C GLY A 247 -1.20 -6.84 7.23
N PHE A 248 -1.96 -6.62 6.16
CA PHE A 248 -1.99 -7.48 4.99
C PHE A 248 -1.76 -6.67 3.73
N LEU A 249 -0.99 -7.21 2.81
CA LEU A 249 -0.77 -6.63 1.50
C LEU A 249 -0.98 -7.69 0.43
N ALA A 250 -1.49 -7.26 -0.72
CA ALA A 250 -1.50 -8.07 -1.93
C ALA A 250 -0.87 -7.29 -3.08
N THR A 251 0.00 -7.95 -3.83
CA THR A 251 0.68 -7.36 -4.99
C THR A 251 0.54 -8.24 -6.23
N HIS A 252 0.45 -7.58 -7.38
CA HIS A 252 0.63 -8.19 -8.69
C HIS A 252 1.95 -7.68 -9.27
N GLU A 253 2.86 -8.59 -9.58
CA GLU A 253 4.24 -8.28 -9.94
C GLU A 253 4.68 -9.00 -11.21
N ILE A 254 5.55 -8.36 -11.98
CA ILE A 254 6.28 -9.00 -13.07
C ILE A 254 7.78 -8.89 -12.78
N GLN A 255 8.51 -9.96 -13.08
CA GLN A 255 9.96 -9.99 -12.99
C GLN A 255 10.55 -9.97 -14.41
N ASN A 256 11.28 -8.90 -14.74
CA ASN A 256 11.98 -8.75 -16.02
C ASN A 256 13.46 -8.51 -15.77
N GLU A 257 14.35 -9.32 -16.37
CA GLU A 257 15.80 -9.08 -16.37
C GLU A 257 16.39 -8.73 -14.99
N ASN A 258 15.91 -9.41 -13.94
CA ASN A 258 16.28 -9.22 -12.52
C ASN A 258 15.69 -7.98 -11.82
N ILE A 259 14.70 -7.33 -12.41
CA ILE A 259 13.95 -6.23 -11.80
C ILE A 259 12.53 -6.69 -11.52
N THR A 260 12.12 -6.60 -10.25
CA THR A 260 10.73 -6.75 -9.85
C THR A 260 10.01 -5.43 -10.11
N SER A 261 8.87 -5.49 -10.80
CA SER A 261 7.98 -4.35 -11.01
C SER A 261 6.60 -4.65 -10.45
N VAL A 262 6.14 -3.82 -9.51
CA VAL A 262 4.80 -3.92 -8.94
C VAL A 262 3.79 -3.24 -9.87
N LEU A 263 2.93 -4.03 -10.52
CA LEU A 263 1.89 -3.54 -11.42
C LEU A 263 0.63 -3.10 -10.68
N GLY A 264 0.33 -3.72 -9.55
CA GLY A 264 -0.77 -3.34 -8.69
C GLY A 264 -0.49 -3.73 -7.25
N ALA A 265 -0.93 -2.90 -6.31
CA ALA A 265 -0.90 -3.25 -4.90
C ALA A 265 -2.08 -2.66 -4.11
N VAL A 266 -2.48 -3.40 -3.09
CA VAL A 266 -3.56 -3.07 -2.18
C VAL A 266 -3.20 -3.54 -0.78
N LYS A 267 -3.70 -2.84 0.24
CA LYS A 267 -3.41 -3.13 1.64
C LYS A 267 -4.63 -3.11 2.52
N ILE A 268 -4.58 -3.89 3.60
CA ILE A 268 -5.48 -3.86 4.75
C ILE A 268 -4.60 -3.70 5.97
N VAL A 269 -4.51 -2.49 6.52
CA VAL A 269 -3.59 -2.19 7.62
C VAL A 269 -4.31 -1.51 8.77
N GLN A 270 -3.65 -1.51 9.92
CA GLN A 270 -4.11 -0.74 11.06
C GLN A 270 -3.67 0.71 10.94
N GLY A 271 -4.44 1.60 11.53
CA GLY A 271 -4.04 2.99 11.66
C GLY A 271 -4.97 3.78 12.56
N ASP A 272 -4.39 4.78 13.21
CA ASP A 272 -5.15 5.79 13.94
C ASP A 272 -5.78 6.75 12.92
N ILE A 273 -7.05 6.52 12.62
CA ILE A 273 -7.87 7.48 11.89
C ILE A 273 -8.11 8.64 12.87
N SER A 274 -7.20 9.62 12.91
CA SER A 274 -7.42 10.86 13.63
C SER A 274 -8.65 11.54 13.01
N LYS A 275 -9.78 11.49 13.73
CA LYS A 275 -11.07 12.01 13.26
C LYS A 275 -11.07 13.53 13.04
N GLU A 276 -10.04 14.25 13.46
CA GLU A 276 -10.04 15.71 13.50
C GLU A 276 -9.61 16.40 12.19
N GLU A 277 -8.74 15.81 11.37
CA GLU A 277 -8.22 16.53 10.19
C GLU A 277 -9.19 16.52 9.00
N ASN A 278 -9.89 15.40 8.76
CA ASN A 278 -10.77 15.27 7.59
C ASN A 278 -11.99 16.20 7.62
N ILE A 279 -12.51 16.56 8.80
CA ILE A 279 -13.67 17.45 8.90
C ILE A 279 -13.30 18.89 8.53
N LEU A 280 -12.08 19.34 8.88
CA LEU A 280 -11.64 20.71 8.60
C LEU A 280 -11.42 20.93 7.10
N TYR A 281 -10.77 19.99 6.41
CA TYR A 281 -10.52 20.08 4.96
C TYR A 281 -11.81 20.00 4.15
N ILE A 282 -12.74 19.12 4.50
CA ILE A 282 -14.06 19.04 3.85
C ILE A 282 -14.81 20.37 4.03
N SER A 283 -14.77 20.97 5.22
CA SER A 283 -15.44 22.24 5.52
C SER A 283 -14.84 23.40 4.72
N ILE A 284 -13.51 23.48 4.62
CA ILE A 284 -12.81 24.50 3.82
C ILE A 284 -13.11 24.32 2.33
N PHE A 285 -13.11 23.08 1.83
CA PHE A 285 -13.38 22.80 0.43
C PHE A 285 -14.82 23.16 0.04
N ILE A 286 -15.81 22.84 0.89
CA ILE A 286 -17.21 23.25 0.71
C ILE A 286 -17.34 24.77 0.73
N MET A 287 -16.61 25.46 1.62
CA MET A 287 -16.65 26.92 1.70
C MET A 287 -16.11 27.58 0.43
N ILE A 288 -14.92 27.16 -0.04
CA ILE A 288 -14.32 27.67 -1.29
C ILE A 288 -15.18 27.32 -2.50
N PHE A 289 -15.73 26.11 -2.56
CA PHE A 289 -16.61 25.67 -3.63
C PHE A 289 -17.89 26.50 -3.68
N SER A 290 -18.52 26.77 -2.53
CA SER A 290 -19.71 27.62 -2.44
C SER A 290 -19.43 29.04 -2.94
N LEU A 291 -18.31 29.64 -2.54
CA LEU A 291 -17.88 30.97 -3.00
C LEU A 291 -17.65 31.01 -4.52
N GLY A 292 -17.05 29.96 -5.09
CA GLY A 292 -16.85 29.82 -6.53
C GLY A 292 -18.16 29.74 -7.33
N VAL A 293 -19.13 28.96 -6.83
CA VAL A 293 -20.47 28.84 -7.44
C VAL A 293 -21.21 30.18 -7.38
N PHE A 294 -21.18 30.87 -6.24
CA PHE A 294 -21.80 32.20 -6.10
C PHE A 294 -21.17 33.25 -7.03
N ALA A 295 -19.84 33.26 -7.18
CA ALA A 295 -19.16 34.18 -8.09
C ALA A 295 -19.49 33.90 -9.57
N ALA A 296 -19.63 32.63 -9.96
CA ALA A 296 -20.01 32.24 -11.31
C ALA A 296 -21.47 32.63 -11.64
N LEU A 297 -22.39 32.45 -10.69
CA LEU A 297 -23.80 32.85 -10.84
C LEU A 297 -23.97 34.37 -10.79
N GLY A 298 -23.20 35.09 -9.99
CA GLY A 298 -23.21 36.55 -9.92
C GLY A 298 -22.76 37.23 -11.22
N LYS A 299 -21.87 36.58 -11.99
CA LYS A 299 -21.40 37.07 -13.30
C LYS A 299 -22.41 36.88 -14.43
N LEU A 300 -23.40 36.01 -14.26
CA LEU A 300 -24.45 35.76 -15.26
C LEU A 300 -25.57 36.81 -15.23
N ASN A 301 -25.63 37.66 -14.20
CA ASN A 301 -26.74 38.60 -13.98
C ASN A 301 -26.40 40.08 -14.23
N SER A 302 -25.21 40.39 -14.77
CA SER A 302 -24.85 41.75 -15.18
C SER A 302 -25.16 41.94 -16.67
N GLU A 303 -26.40 42.25 -17.02
CA GLU A 303 -26.70 42.86 -18.32
C GLU A 303 -26.07 44.26 -18.38
N PRO A 304 -25.47 44.67 -19.52
CA PRO A 304 -24.95 46.01 -19.68
C PRO A 304 -26.13 47.00 -19.76
N LYS A 305 -26.16 47.98 -18.85
CA LYS A 305 -26.99 49.18 -19.02
C LYS A 305 -26.52 49.89 -20.29
N ASN A 306 -27.36 49.89 -21.33
CA ASN A 306 -27.21 50.83 -22.42
C ASN A 306 -27.50 52.23 -21.87
N GLU A 307 -26.46 53.07 -21.81
CA GLU A 307 -26.62 54.52 -21.70
C GLU A 307 -27.15 55.02 -23.05
N GLU A 308 -28.45 55.29 -23.11
CA GLU A 308 -28.97 56.34 -23.98
C GLU A 308 -28.57 57.69 -23.36
N ASN A 309 -27.94 58.58 -24.14
CA ASN A 309 -28.30 60.01 -24.19
C ASN A 309 -27.50 60.77 -25.27
N GLU A 310 -28.29 61.50 -26.07
CA GLU A 310 -28.01 62.62 -27.00
C GLU A 310 -27.25 62.38 -28.32
#